data_AF-A0A8J4T123-F1
#
_entry.id   AF-A0A8J4T123-F1
#
_cell.length_a   1.000
_cell.length_b   1.000
_cell.length_c   1.000
_cell.angle_alpha   90.00
_cell.angle_beta   90.00
_cell.angle_gamma   90.00
#
_symmetry.space_group_name_H-M   'P 1'
#
loop_
_entity.id
_entity.type
_entity.pdbx_description
1 polymer ?
#
loop_
_entity_poly.entity_id
_entity_poly.type
_entity_poly.pdbx_seq_one_letter_code
_entity_poly.pdbx_strand_id
1 'polypeptide(L)'
;MLGMSVVGAFGACSRVLLRRFSSGACQNVGMKERMRKFILENPHLAPSSQTSLNLPVVKGVTKMQQELLEQIEVIDVTFFCAIFMIFQLDFKPSKIRHIRPNSKENPLLVGSNLERKVENCLCYPDVHYVRSIVLYRDLPIRCQCGHWFKLIDMERFEQEREKRWAQIKDEPENAKLLQDLTDSENELNRLMDQGKNLTKWSPGVTQLLEKMAAQWEKYKNSYVKIRHQMDLP
;
A
#
# COMPACT_ATOMS: atom_id res chain seq x y z
N MET A 1 65.50 3.77 -8.40
CA MET A 1 64.44 4.80 -8.46
C MET A 1 63.36 4.23 -9.38
N LEU A 2 62.24 3.76 -8.82
CA LEU A 2 60.98 4.53 -8.63
C LEU A 2 60.39 4.96 -9.98
N GLY A 3 59.17 4.64 -10.38
CA GLY A 3 58.06 4.00 -9.68
C GLY A 3 56.83 3.93 -10.61
N MET A 4 55.86 3.10 -10.22
CA MET A 4 54.53 2.96 -10.82
C MET A 4 53.61 4.13 -10.42
N SER A 5 52.66 4.53 -11.29
CA SER A 5 51.27 4.97 -10.97
C SER A 5 50.53 5.33 -12.28
N VAL A 6 49.40 4.69 -12.65
CA VAL A 6 47.98 4.79 -12.21
C VAL A 6 47.24 6.01 -12.79
N VAL A 7 46.13 5.77 -13.53
CA VAL A 7 44.75 6.34 -13.48
C VAL A 7 44.01 5.86 -14.77
N GLY A 8 42.77 5.35 -14.82
CA GLY A 8 41.74 5.12 -13.82
C GLY A 8 40.42 4.60 -14.44
N ALA A 9 39.62 3.94 -13.59
CA ALA A 9 38.16 3.86 -13.53
C ALA A 9 37.32 3.42 -14.75
N PHE A 10 36.89 2.16 -14.74
CA PHE A 10 35.51 1.80 -15.09
C PHE A 10 35.00 0.74 -14.10
N GLY A 11 34.19 1.18 -13.14
CA GLY A 11 33.50 0.32 -12.21
C GLY A 11 32.36 1.09 -11.55
N ALA A 12 31.13 0.86 -12.01
CA ALA A 12 29.93 1.29 -11.32
C ALA A 12 28.82 0.26 -11.55
N CYS A 13 28.92 -0.85 -10.81
CA CYS A 13 27.81 -1.76 -10.58
C CYS A 13 26.92 -1.11 -9.51
N SER A 14 25.70 -0.72 -9.87
CA SER A 14 24.73 -0.03 -9.02
C SER A 14 24.41 -0.82 -7.76
N ARG A 15 25.06 -0.47 -6.66
CA ARG A 15 24.63 -0.80 -5.30
C ARG A 15 23.63 0.24 -4.83
N VAL A 16 22.34 -0.06 -4.94
CA VAL A 16 21.32 0.65 -4.14
C VAL A 16 21.48 0.14 -2.71
N LEU A 17 22.30 0.86 -1.96
CA LEU A 17 22.52 0.68 -0.52
C LEU A 17 21.21 0.93 0.23
N LEU A 18 20.70 -0.13 0.85
CA LEU A 18 19.77 -0.07 1.98
C LEU A 18 20.35 0.88 3.04
N ARG A 19 19.82 2.10 3.13
CA ARG A 19 20.08 3.01 4.25
C ARG A 19 19.43 2.44 5.50
N ARG A 20 20.23 1.78 6.34
CA ARG A 20 20.00 1.73 7.79
C ARG A 20 20.26 3.12 8.36
N PHE A 21 19.35 3.67 9.16
CA PHE A 21 19.62 4.03 10.56
C PHE A 21 18.39 4.62 11.29
N SER A 22 18.38 4.36 12.59
CA SER A 22 17.70 5.04 13.70
C SER A 22 16.28 4.61 14.07
N SER A 23 16.19 3.89 15.20
CA SER A 23 15.04 3.96 16.08
C SER A 23 14.89 5.38 16.63
N GLY A 24 13.66 5.77 16.92
CA GLY A 24 13.35 7.06 17.54
C GLY A 24 12.99 8.17 16.55
N ALA A 25 11.83 8.04 15.90
CA ALA A 25 10.86 9.11 15.65
C ALA A 25 9.82 8.61 14.65
N CYS A 26 8.54 8.83 14.94
CA CYS A 26 7.45 8.70 13.97
C CYS A 26 7.59 9.83 12.93
N GLN A 27 8.57 9.73 12.03
CA GLN A 27 8.76 10.67 10.93
C GLN A 27 8.04 10.14 9.68
N ASN A 28 6.92 10.80 9.32
CA ASN A 28 6.26 10.79 8.00
C ASN A 28 6.44 9.52 7.15
N VAL A 29 6.15 8.35 7.72
CA VAL A 29 6.10 7.12 6.94
C VAL A 29 4.74 7.09 6.23
N GLY A 30 4.76 7.00 4.90
CA GLY A 30 3.53 6.90 4.10
C GLY A 30 2.66 5.73 4.57
N MET A 31 1.34 5.84 4.41
CA MET A 31 0.41 4.87 5.01
C MET A 31 0.64 3.44 4.50
N LYS A 32 0.96 3.32 3.20
CA LYS A 32 1.33 2.04 2.58
C LYS A 32 2.61 1.46 3.21
N GLU A 33 3.60 2.31 3.46
CA GLU A 33 4.87 1.88 4.03
C GLU A 33 4.72 1.48 5.51
N ARG A 34 3.85 2.17 6.27
CA ARG A 34 3.53 1.78 7.64
C ARG A 34 3.00 0.34 7.70
N MET A 35 2.07 0.01 6.81
CA MET A 35 1.50 -1.33 6.71
C MET A 35 2.56 -2.38 6.31
N ARG A 36 3.45 -2.05 5.36
CA ARG A 36 4.55 -2.94 4.96
C ARG A 36 5.54 -3.18 6.10
N LYS A 37 5.91 -2.14 6.84
CA LYS A 37 6.81 -2.23 7.99
C LYS A 37 6.21 -3.08 9.10
N PHE A 38 4.92 -2.95 9.37
CA PHE A 38 4.24 -3.81 10.33
C PHE A 38 4.40 -5.30 10.00
N ILE A 39 4.41 -5.69 8.73
CA ILE A 39 4.61 -7.10 8.37
C ILE A 39 6.08 -7.50 8.40
N LEU A 40 6.94 -6.68 7.80
CA LEU A 40 8.33 -7.03 7.53
C LEU A 40 9.23 -6.88 8.77
N GLU A 41 8.97 -5.87 9.60
CA GLU A 41 9.84 -5.49 10.71
C GLU A 41 9.32 -5.98 12.06
N ASN A 42 8.11 -6.53 12.12
CA ASN A 42 7.51 -6.97 13.38
C ASN A 42 8.17 -8.26 13.89
N PRO A 43 8.73 -8.25 15.12
CA PRO A 43 9.46 -9.39 15.66
C PRO A 43 8.57 -10.62 15.89
N HIS A 44 7.25 -10.45 15.98
CA HIS A 44 6.31 -11.56 16.14
C HIS A 44 6.07 -12.34 14.84
N LEU A 45 6.31 -11.70 13.68
CA LEU A 45 6.12 -12.29 12.35
C LEU A 45 7.45 -12.75 11.73
N ALA A 46 8.57 -12.27 12.27
CA ALA A 46 9.90 -12.73 11.92
C ALA A 46 10.11 -14.18 12.38
N PRO A 47 10.91 -14.98 11.65
CA PRO A 47 11.19 -16.36 12.06
C PRO A 47 11.85 -16.35 13.44
N SER A 48 11.34 -17.19 14.35
CA SER A 48 11.99 -17.40 15.64
C SER A 48 13.40 -17.90 15.38
N SER A 49 14.39 -17.21 15.94
CA SER A 49 15.78 -17.64 15.92
C SER A 49 15.92 -18.90 16.79
N GLN A 50 15.52 -20.06 16.26
CA GLN A 50 15.90 -21.37 16.80
C GLN A 50 16.91 -22.01 15.85
N THR A 51 18.18 -21.83 16.23
CA THR A 51 19.24 -22.83 16.26
C THR A 51 19.12 -24.00 15.26
N SER A 52 19.65 -23.82 14.06
CA SER A 52 20.46 -24.87 13.43
C SER A 52 21.67 -24.21 12.77
N LEU A 53 22.85 -24.54 13.31
CA LEU A 53 24.14 -24.22 12.71
C LEU A 53 24.18 -24.78 11.29
N ASN A 54 24.60 -23.95 10.34
CA ASN A 54 24.91 -24.26 8.93
C ASN A 54 23.76 -24.33 7.91
N LEU A 55 22.89 -23.32 7.87
CA LEU A 55 22.33 -22.88 6.58
C LEU A 55 22.61 -21.40 6.34
N PRO A 56 22.97 -21.00 5.11
CA PRO A 56 23.09 -19.58 4.78
C PRO A 56 21.76 -18.91 5.09
N VAL A 57 21.81 -17.84 5.89
CA VAL A 57 20.68 -16.99 6.24
C VAL A 57 20.01 -16.56 4.94
N VAL A 58 18.93 -17.23 4.55
CA VAL A 58 18.10 -16.80 3.44
C VAL A 58 17.49 -15.48 3.92
N LYS A 59 17.95 -14.37 3.35
CA LYS A 59 17.31 -13.05 3.42
C LYS A 59 15.97 -13.12 2.69
N GLY A 60 15.07 -13.97 3.18
CA GLY A 60 13.76 -14.25 2.59
C GLY A 60 12.68 -13.91 3.60
N VAL A 61 11.63 -13.25 3.10
CA VAL A 61 10.38 -13.01 3.83
C VAL A 61 9.76 -14.37 4.16
N THR A 62 9.17 -14.53 5.35
CA THR A 62 8.49 -15.80 5.69
C THR A 62 7.27 -16.02 4.81
N LYS A 63 6.83 -17.27 4.63
CA LYS A 63 5.61 -17.57 3.86
C LYS A 63 4.39 -16.80 4.40
N MET A 64 4.26 -16.70 5.73
CA MET A 64 3.20 -15.92 6.37
C MET A 64 3.32 -14.43 6.06
N GLN A 65 4.52 -13.85 6.17
CA GLN A 65 4.74 -12.45 5.82
C GLN A 65 4.43 -12.19 4.34
N GLN A 66 4.75 -13.12 3.44
CA GLN A 66 4.42 -13.04 2.02
C GLN A 66 2.90 -13.04 1.80
N GLU A 67 2.17 -13.97 2.42
CA GLU A 67 0.70 -14.02 2.34
C GLU A 67 0.03 -12.74 2.87
N LEU A 68 0.56 -12.15 3.94
CA LEU A 68 0.06 -10.88 4.47
C LEU A 68 0.34 -9.70 3.53
N LEU A 69 1.52 -9.67 2.88
CA LEU A 69 1.85 -8.67 1.88
C LEU A 69 0.96 -8.78 0.65
N GLU A 70 0.70 -9.99 0.17
CA GLU A 70 -0.22 -10.25 -0.95
C GLU A 70 -1.63 -9.74 -0.62
N GLN A 71 -2.12 -9.91 0.61
CA GLN A 71 -3.42 -9.34 1.03
C GLN A 71 -3.46 -7.81 0.95
N ILE A 72 -2.36 -7.11 1.26
CA ILE A 72 -2.29 -5.65 1.15
C ILE A 72 -2.16 -5.21 -0.30
N GLU A 73 -1.40 -5.94 -1.10
CA GLU A 73 -1.28 -5.68 -2.54
C GLU A 73 -2.64 -5.84 -3.22
N VAL A 74 -3.45 -6.84 -2.86
CA VAL A 74 -4.83 -6.95 -3.33
C VAL A 74 -5.64 -5.73 -2.94
N ILE A 75 -5.53 -5.20 -1.72
CA ILE A 75 -6.23 -3.96 -1.34
C ILE A 75 -5.79 -2.80 -2.24
N ASP A 76 -4.48 -2.58 -2.39
CA ASP A 76 -3.96 -1.49 -3.22
C ASP A 76 -4.33 -1.65 -4.71
N VAL A 77 -4.39 -2.88 -5.22
CA VAL A 77 -4.73 -3.22 -6.62
C VAL A 77 -6.24 -3.23 -6.85
N THR A 78 -7.08 -3.60 -5.87
CA THR A 78 -8.55 -3.58 -6.03
C THR A 78 -9.08 -2.15 -6.13
N PHE A 79 -8.39 -1.17 -5.53
CA PHE A 79 -8.59 0.26 -5.80
C PHE A 79 -8.17 0.68 -7.21
N PHE A 80 -7.32 -0.12 -7.85
CA PHE A 80 -6.63 0.20 -9.10
C PHE A 80 -7.14 -0.58 -10.32
N CYS A 81 -7.78 -1.72 -10.09
CA CYS A 81 -7.98 -2.76 -11.07
C CYS A 81 -9.41 -3.32 -10.96
N ALA A 82 -10.35 -2.61 -11.56
CA ALA A 82 -11.57 -3.23 -12.08
C ALA A 82 -11.28 -4.11 -13.33
N ILE A 83 -10.06 -4.63 -13.51
CA ILE A 83 -9.59 -5.29 -14.75
C ILE A 83 -8.87 -6.62 -14.44
N PHE A 84 -9.37 -7.45 -13.52
CA PHE A 84 -9.08 -8.88 -13.62
C PHE A 84 -10.28 -9.70 -13.18
N MET A 85 -11.04 -10.18 -14.17
CA MET A 85 -12.02 -11.25 -13.99
C MET A 85 -11.35 -12.54 -13.52
N ILE A 86 -12.15 -13.43 -12.93
CA ILE A 86 -11.85 -14.76 -12.39
C ILE A 86 -11.42 -14.72 -10.92
N PHE A 87 -12.33 -14.31 -10.03
CA PHE A 87 -12.81 -15.16 -8.94
C PHE A 87 -13.96 -14.43 -8.24
N GLN A 88 -14.97 -15.21 -7.88
CA GLN A 88 -16.28 -14.82 -7.39
C GLN A 88 -16.20 -14.26 -5.95
N LEU A 89 -15.64 -13.06 -5.79
CA LEU A 89 -15.64 -12.31 -4.54
C LEU A 89 -16.40 -11.01 -4.77
N ASP A 90 -17.39 -10.78 -3.92
CA ASP A 90 -18.32 -9.65 -3.94
C ASP A 90 -17.68 -8.37 -4.46
N PHE A 91 -17.98 -8.05 -5.73
CA PHE A 91 -17.76 -6.73 -6.30
C PHE A 91 -18.67 -5.80 -5.50
N LYS A 92 -18.21 -5.32 -4.35
CA LYS A 92 -18.72 -4.06 -3.81
C LYS A 92 -18.24 -3.04 -4.83
N PRO A 93 -19.11 -2.47 -5.69
CA PRO A 93 -18.69 -1.40 -6.56
C PRO A 93 -18.08 -0.34 -5.64
N SER A 94 -16.77 -0.17 -5.74
CA SER A 94 -16.10 1.00 -5.20
C SER A 94 -16.94 2.17 -5.68
N LYS A 95 -17.46 2.93 -4.70
CA LYS A 95 -18.42 4.02 -4.89
C LYS A 95 -18.15 4.74 -6.21
N ILE A 96 -19.21 4.99 -6.99
CA ILE A 96 -19.16 5.92 -8.12
C ILE A 96 -18.28 7.10 -7.69
N ARG A 97 -17.09 7.23 -8.31
CA ARG A 97 -16.17 8.31 -7.95
C ARG A 97 -16.88 9.58 -8.36
N HIS A 98 -17.38 10.33 -7.38
CA HIS A 98 -17.94 11.65 -7.63
C HIS A 98 -16.78 12.55 -8.04
N ILE A 99 -16.57 12.68 -9.35
CA ILE A 99 -15.49 13.47 -9.92
C ILE A 99 -15.76 14.92 -9.57
N ARG A 100 -14.83 15.55 -8.85
CA ARG A 100 -14.96 17.00 -8.60
C ARG A 100 -14.74 17.78 -9.90
N PRO A 101 -15.36 18.96 -10.07
CA PRO A 101 -15.02 19.85 -11.16
C PRO A 101 -13.51 20.08 -11.21
N ASN A 102 -12.90 19.85 -12.37
CA ASN A 102 -11.47 19.92 -12.56
C ASN A 102 -11.16 20.69 -13.86
N SER A 103 -9.90 21.07 -14.05
CA SER A 103 -9.49 21.90 -15.18
C SER A 103 -8.32 21.28 -15.92
N LYS A 104 -7.90 21.89 -17.03
CA LYS A 104 -6.73 21.44 -17.77
C LYS A 104 -5.45 21.57 -16.95
N GLU A 105 -5.37 22.60 -16.12
CA GLU A 105 -4.26 22.92 -15.23
C GLU A 105 -4.23 22.01 -14.00
N ASN A 106 -5.40 21.59 -13.52
CA ASN A 106 -5.55 20.64 -12.42
C ASN A 106 -6.39 19.43 -12.86
N PRO A 107 -5.83 18.51 -13.68
CA PRO A 107 -6.55 17.34 -14.18
C PRO A 107 -6.66 16.24 -13.11
N LEU A 108 -7.62 15.35 -13.27
CA LEU A 108 -7.72 14.12 -12.47
C LEU A 108 -6.52 13.21 -12.78
N LEU A 109 -5.70 12.95 -11.77
CA LEU A 109 -4.56 12.07 -11.94
C LEU A 109 -5.01 10.61 -11.92
N VAL A 110 -4.46 9.84 -12.86
CA VAL A 110 -4.63 8.39 -12.97
C VAL A 110 -3.24 7.79 -12.95
N GLY A 111 -2.92 6.96 -11.96
CA GLY A 111 -1.66 6.23 -11.98
C GLY A 111 -1.71 5.06 -12.96
N SER A 112 -0.59 4.73 -13.58
CA SER A 112 -0.33 3.45 -14.22
C SER A 112 1.16 3.32 -14.51
N ASN A 113 1.68 2.09 -14.52
CA ASN A 113 3.03 1.82 -15.01
C ASN A 113 3.08 1.70 -16.54
N LEU A 114 1.92 1.66 -17.21
CA LEU A 114 1.80 1.58 -18.66
C LEU A 114 1.96 2.97 -19.30
N GLU A 115 2.37 3.01 -20.57
CA GLU A 115 2.45 4.26 -21.34
C GLU A 115 1.07 4.78 -21.75
N ARG A 116 0.10 3.87 -21.88
CA ARG A 116 -1.30 4.16 -22.19
C ARG A 116 -2.24 3.32 -21.32
N LYS A 117 -3.38 3.89 -20.94
CA LYS A 117 -4.43 3.21 -20.18
C LYS A 117 -5.81 3.65 -20.67
N VAL A 118 -6.73 2.70 -20.80
CA VAL A 118 -8.16 3.02 -21.01
C VAL A 118 -8.79 3.30 -19.65
N GLU A 119 -9.39 4.47 -19.50
CA GLU A 119 -10.08 4.89 -18.29
C GLU A 119 -11.55 5.16 -18.59
N ASN A 120 -12.43 4.89 -17.62
CA ASN A 120 -13.87 5.09 -17.78
C ASN A 120 -14.32 6.32 -16.99
N CYS A 121 -14.90 7.30 -17.69
CA CYS A 121 -15.52 8.48 -17.10
C CYS A 121 -17.04 8.30 -17.02
N LEU A 122 -17.59 8.41 -15.81
CA LEU A 122 -19.02 8.49 -15.56
C LEU A 122 -19.47 9.95 -15.75
N CYS A 123 -20.00 10.27 -16.93
CA CYS A 123 -20.27 11.66 -17.33
C CYS A 123 -21.52 12.24 -16.67
N TYR A 124 -22.49 11.38 -16.37
CA TYR A 124 -23.77 11.75 -15.78
C TYR A 124 -24.20 10.62 -14.84
N PRO A 125 -24.09 10.82 -13.51
CA PRO A 125 -24.37 9.74 -12.55
C PRO A 125 -25.83 9.28 -12.61
N ASP A 126 -26.77 10.18 -12.92
CA ASP A 126 -28.20 9.86 -12.95
C ASP A 126 -28.59 8.93 -14.11
N VAL A 127 -27.96 9.11 -15.27
CA VAL A 127 -28.24 8.32 -16.49
C VAL A 127 -27.23 7.21 -16.74
N HIS A 128 -26.30 6.98 -15.81
CA HIS A 128 -25.27 5.93 -15.87
C HIS A 128 -24.49 5.89 -17.21
N TYR A 129 -24.26 7.06 -17.83
CA TYR A 129 -23.56 7.14 -19.09
C TYR A 129 -22.04 7.03 -18.88
N VAL A 130 -21.49 5.88 -19.26
CA VAL A 130 -20.05 5.57 -19.19
C VAL A 130 -19.40 5.93 -20.53
N ARG A 131 -18.32 6.70 -20.49
CA ARG A 131 -17.45 6.94 -21.66
C ARG A 131 -16.05 6.45 -21.39
N SER A 132 -15.51 5.64 -22.29
CA SER A 132 -14.11 5.23 -22.24
C SER A 132 -13.23 6.24 -22.98
N ILE A 133 -12.11 6.62 -22.36
CA ILE A 133 -11.09 7.49 -22.93
C ILE A 133 -9.73 6.78 -22.87
N VAL A 134 -8.91 6.96 -23.91
CA VAL A 134 -7.54 6.44 -23.93
C VAL A 134 -6.61 7.53 -23.42
N LEU A 135 -6.00 7.31 -22.27
CA LEU A 135 -5.02 8.21 -21.68
C LEU A 135 -3.61 7.82 -22.13
N TYR A 136 -2.80 8.83 -22.44
CA TYR A 136 -1.37 8.70 -22.72
C TYR A 136 -0.58 9.37 -21.60
N ARG A 137 0.61 8.84 -21.31
CA ARG A 137 1.47 9.35 -20.23
C ARG A 137 1.74 10.85 -20.39
N ASP A 138 1.57 11.57 -19.29
CA ASP A 138 1.75 13.01 -19.13
C ASP A 138 0.91 13.93 -20.04
N LEU A 139 -0.03 13.38 -20.81
CA LEU A 139 -0.92 14.14 -21.67
C LEU A 139 -2.30 14.32 -21.01
N PRO A 140 -2.73 15.56 -20.69
CA PRO A 140 -4.07 15.81 -20.18
C PRO A 140 -5.11 15.67 -21.30
N ILE A 141 -6.13 14.85 -21.06
CA ILE A 141 -7.21 14.57 -22.01
C ILE A 141 -8.54 14.97 -21.39
N ARG A 142 -9.37 15.66 -22.18
CA ARG A 142 -10.71 16.11 -21.80
C ARG A 142 -11.75 15.09 -22.20
N CYS A 143 -12.58 14.66 -21.26
CA CYS A 143 -13.80 13.90 -21.53
C CYS A 143 -14.93 14.84 -22.00
N GLN A 144 -15.93 14.29 -22.69
CA GLN A 144 -17.07 15.06 -23.21
C GLN A 144 -17.87 15.79 -22.12
N CYS A 145 -17.93 15.24 -20.90
CA CYS A 145 -18.55 15.89 -19.75
C CYS A 145 -17.80 17.14 -19.27
N GLY A 146 -16.58 17.39 -19.75
CA GLY A 146 -15.75 18.52 -19.35
C GLY A 146 -14.64 18.19 -18.37
N HIS A 147 -14.64 17.01 -17.76
CA HIS A 147 -13.58 16.59 -16.85
C HIS A 147 -12.28 16.26 -17.61
N TRP A 148 -11.16 16.66 -17.03
CA TRP A 148 -9.82 16.41 -17.50
C TRP A 148 -9.16 15.27 -16.72
N PHE A 149 -8.37 14.47 -17.42
CA PHE A 149 -7.67 13.31 -16.88
C PHE A 149 -6.22 13.35 -17.35
N LYS A 150 -5.28 12.93 -16.51
CA LYS A 150 -3.87 12.83 -16.86
C LYS A 150 -3.27 11.53 -16.32
N LEU A 151 -2.69 10.74 -17.22
CA LEU A 151 -1.97 9.53 -16.84
C LEU A 151 -0.58 9.89 -16.33
N ILE A 152 -0.23 9.38 -15.16
CA ILE A 152 1.09 9.56 -14.52
C ILE A 152 1.62 8.21 -14.03
N ASP A 153 2.91 8.16 -13.75
CA ASP A 153 3.54 6.97 -13.17
C ASP A 153 2.95 6.64 -11.79
N MET A 154 2.90 5.34 -11.45
CA MET A 154 2.36 4.87 -10.17
C MET A 154 3.05 5.47 -8.96
N GLU A 155 4.37 5.60 -9.02
CA GLU A 155 5.15 6.20 -7.94
C GLU A 155 4.72 7.65 -7.69
N ARG A 156 4.58 8.43 -8.76
CA ARG A 156 4.10 9.82 -8.69
C ARG A 156 2.66 9.88 -8.17
N PHE A 157 1.80 8.95 -8.60
CA PHE A 157 0.42 8.89 -8.14
C PHE A 157 0.34 8.63 -6.62
N GLU A 158 1.13 7.70 -6.09
CA GLU A 158 1.20 7.45 -4.65
C GLU A 158 1.76 8.65 -3.88
N GLN A 159 2.76 9.35 -4.41
CA GLN A 159 3.26 10.59 -3.80
C GLN A 159 2.17 11.66 -3.68
N GLU A 160 1.32 11.84 -4.70
CA GLU A 160 0.21 12.81 -4.63
C GLU A 160 -0.87 12.39 -3.63
N ARG A 161 -1.13 11.08 -3.48
CA ARG A 161 -2.03 10.56 -2.43
C ARG A 161 -1.48 10.82 -1.03
N GLU A 162 -0.19 10.61 -0.82
CA GLU A 162 0.47 10.89 0.46
C GLU A 162 0.49 12.40 0.76
N LYS A 163 0.71 13.25 -0.25
CA LYS A 163 0.59 14.72 -0.09
C LYS A 163 -0.82 15.13 0.34
N ARG A 164 -1.84 14.55 -0.28
CA ARG A 164 -3.25 14.78 0.11
C ARG A 164 -3.48 14.31 1.55
N TRP A 165 -3.04 13.11 1.90
CA TRP A 165 -3.16 12.57 3.25
C TRP A 165 -2.55 13.51 4.28
N ALA A 166 -1.36 14.05 4.01
CA ALA A 166 -0.69 14.99 4.89
C ALA A 166 -1.51 16.27 5.16
N GLN A 167 -2.40 16.66 4.24
CA GLN A 167 -3.28 17.82 4.39
C GLN A 167 -4.55 17.51 5.18
N ILE A 168 -5.09 16.28 5.06
CA ILE A 168 -6.40 15.91 5.63
C ILE A 168 -6.31 15.06 6.89
N LYS A 169 -5.13 14.51 7.24
CA LYS A 169 -4.97 13.55 8.34
C LYS A 169 -5.42 14.06 9.72
N ASP A 170 -5.37 15.38 9.93
CA ASP A 170 -5.68 16.01 11.21
C ASP A 170 -7.18 16.36 11.35
N GLU A 171 -7.98 16.18 10.30
CA GLU A 171 -9.43 16.29 10.37
C GLU A 171 -10.01 15.25 11.36
N PRO A 172 -11.06 15.56 12.12
CA PRO A 172 -11.53 14.70 13.22
C PRO A 172 -11.93 13.29 12.77
N GLU A 173 -12.53 13.15 11.59
CA GLU A 173 -12.87 11.85 11.01
C GLU A 173 -11.62 11.03 10.68
N ASN A 174 -10.59 11.68 10.09
CA ASN A 174 -9.35 11.03 9.66
C ASN A 174 -8.43 10.72 10.84
N ALA A 175 -8.38 11.60 11.83
CA ALA A 175 -7.66 11.39 13.09
C ALA A 175 -8.22 10.18 13.84
N LYS A 176 -9.56 10.01 13.84
CA LYS A 176 -10.20 8.82 14.40
C LYS A 176 -9.81 7.55 13.64
N LEU A 177 -9.78 7.58 12.30
CA LEU A 177 -9.31 6.43 11.50
C LEU A 177 -7.86 6.07 11.81
N LEU A 178 -6.99 7.06 12.02
CA LEU A 178 -5.59 6.84 12.38
C LEU A 178 -5.45 6.25 13.79
N GLN A 179 -6.30 6.68 14.71
CA GLN A 179 -6.39 6.12 16.06
C GLN A 179 -6.88 4.65 15.99
N ASP A 180 -7.97 4.38 15.29
CA ASP A 180 -8.52 3.03 15.10
C ASP A 180 -7.48 2.07 14.48
N LEU A 181 -6.70 2.55 13.51
CA LEU A 181 -5.59 1.79 12.92
C LEU A 181 -4.52 1.46 13.97
N THR A 182 -4.12 2.44 14.77
CA THR A 182 -3.07 2.29 15.79
C THR A 182 -3.52 1.38 16.93
N ASP A 183 -4.75 1.55 17.41
CA ASP A 183 -5.33 0.67 18.43
C ASP A 183 -5.45 -0.76 17.92
N SER A 184 -5.80 -0.91 16.63
CA SER A 184 -5.90 -2.23 16.03
C SER A 184 -4.54 -2.93 15.90
N GLU A 185 -3.50 -2.19 15.55
CA GLU A 185 -2.11 -2.63 15.48
C GLU A 185 -1.60 -3.08 16.86
N ASN A 186 -1.84 -2.27 17.90
CA ASN A 186 -1.43 -2.56 19.27
C ASN A 186 -2.10 -3.82 19.81
N GLU A 187 -3.41 -3.98 19.57
CA GLU A 187 -4.14 -5.18 20.00
C GLU A 187 -3.66 -6.43 19.26
N LEU A 188 -3.33 -6.32 17.97
CA LEU A 188 -2.77 -7.43 17.21
C LEU A 188 -1.40 -7.86 17.77
N ASN A 189 -0.54 -6.91 18.13
CA ASN A 189 0.73 -7.19 18.81
C ASN A 189 0.50 -7.89 20.16
N ARG A 190 -0.47 -7.43 20.96
CA ARG A 190 -0.83 -8.06 22.24
C ARG A 190 -1.29 -9.51 22.07
N LEU A 191 -2.12 -9.79 21.05
CA LEU A 191 -2.57 -11.15 20.75
C LEU A 191 -1.42 -12.04 20.26
N MET A 192 -0.51 -11.50 19.44
CA MET A 192 0.70 -12.22 19.02
C MET A 192 1.61 -12.53 20.21
N ASP A 193 1.74 -11.62 21.16
CA ASP A 193 2.49 -11.84 22.40
C ASP A 193 1.91 -12.98 23.25
N GLN A 194 0.59 -13.05 23.37
CA GLN A 194 -0.10 -14.16 24.06
C GLN A 194 0.17 -15.51 23.38
N GLY A 195 0.31 -15.51 22.06
CA GLY A 195 0.54 -16.70 21.25
C GLY A 195 1.97 -17.24 21.33
N LYS A 196 2.96 -16.45 21.75
CA LYS A 196 4.39 -16.81 21.69
C LYS A 196 4.73 -18.16 22.34
N ASN A 197 4.06 -18.48 23.44
CA ASN A 197 4.36 -19.68 24.23
C ASN A 197 3.34 -20.80 23.99
N LEU A 198 2.39 -20.60 23.09
CA LEU A 198 1.38 -21.60 22.79
C LEU A 198 1.85 -22.50 21.66
N THR A 199 1.65 -23.81 21.84
CA THR A 199 1.82 -24.80 20.77
C THR A 199 0.48 -25.08 20.10
N LYS A 200 0.47 -25.69 18.92
CA LYS A 200 -0.76 -26.10 18.21
C LYS A 200 -1.77 -26.86 19.08
N TRP A 201 -1.31 -27.55 20.11
CA TRP A 201 -2.11 -28.40 20.99
C TRP A 201 -2.54 -27.72 22.29
N SER A 202 -2.15 -26.46 22.51
CA SER A 202 -2.47 -25.77 23.75
C SER A 202 -3.97 -25.44 23.79
N PRO A 203 -4.64 -25.64 24.94
CA PRO A 203 -6.04 -25.25 25.11
C PRO A 203 -6.24 -23.77 24.80
N GLY A 204 -7.29 -23.42 24.06
CA GLY A 204 -7.62 -22.04 23.71
C GLY A 204 -6.84 -21.44 22.53
N VAL A 205 -5.91 -22.18 21.90
CA VAL A 205 -5.16 -21.71 20.71
C VAL A 205 -6.09 -21.35 19.56
N THR A 206 -7.11 -22.17 19.28
CA THR A 206 -8.08 -21.88 18.23
C THR A 206 -8.79 -20.55 18.48
N GLN A 207 -9.21 -20.30 19.72
CA GLN A 207 -9.87 -19.05 20.10
C GLN A 207 -8.93 -17.85 19.98
N LEU A 208 -7.64 -18.02 20.29
CA LEU A 208 -6.65 -16.96 20.09
C LEU A 208 -6.44 -16.66 18.61
N LEU A 209 -6.30 -17.69 17.77
CA LEU A 209 -6.14 -17.54 16.32
C LEU A 209 -7.35 -16.85 15.68
N GLU A 210 -8.56 -17.19 16.11
CA GLU A 210 -9.79 -16.50 15.69
C GLU A 210 -9.78 -15.02 16.09
N LYS A 211 -9.35 -14.70 17.32
CA LYS A 211 -9.18 -13.31 17.77
C LYS A 211 -8.13 -12.56 16.94
N MET A 212 -7.01 -13.20 16.63
CA MET A 212 -5.97 -12.62 15.77
C MET A 212 -6.49 -12.35 14.36
N ALA A 213 -7.21 -13.30 13.76
CA ALA A 213 -7.81 -13.15 12.44
C ALA A 213 -8.83 -12.00 12.43
N ALA A 214 -9.74 -11.96 13.41
CA ALA A 214 -10.72 -10.89 13.54
C ALA A 214 -10.05 -9.51 13.73
N GLN A 215 -8.94 -9.47 14.48
CA GLN A 215 -8.20 -8.25 14.72
C GLN A 215 -7.42 -7.79 13.47
N TRP A 216 -6.83 -8.73 12.72
CA TRP A 216 -6.22 -8.45 11.42
C TRP A 216 -7.22 -7.84 10.43
N GLU A 217 -8.45 -8.36 10.39
CA GLU A 217 -9.51 -7.77 9.55
C GLU A 217 -9.85 -6.32 9.96
N LYS A 218 -9.91 -6.01 11.27
CA LYS A 218 -10.12 -4.62 11.72
C LYS A 218 -9.00 -3.69 11.29
N TYR A 219 -7.76 -4.17 11.39
CA TYR A 219 -6.58 -3.41 10.96
C TYR A 219 -6.61 -3.12 9.46
N LYS A 220 -6.86 -4.16 8.63
CA LYS A 220 -7.04 -3.99 7.17
C LYS A 220 -8.19 -3.05 6.83
N ASN A 221 -9.34 -3.18 7.49
CA ASN A 221 -10.50 -2.31 7.23
C ASN A 221 -10.22 -0.84 7.55
N SER A 222 -9.48 -0.56 8.62
CA SER A 222 -9.06 0.81 8.97
C SER A 222 -8.10 1.38 7.93
N TYR A 223 -7.14 0.57 7.47
CA TYR A 223 -6.25 0.92 6.36
C TYR A 223 -7.01 1.22 5.07
N VAL A 224 -7.96 0.38 4.66
CA VAL A 224 -8.80 0.59 3.48
C VAL A 224 -9.54 1.93 3.55
N LYS A 225 -10.13 2.26 4.70
CA LYS A 225 -10.84 3.54 4.90
C LYS A 225 -9.89 4.73 4.75
N ILE A 226 -8.69 4.65 5.33
CA ILE A 226 -7.67 5.69 5.16
C ILE A 226 -7.30 5.82 3.68
N ARG A 227 -7.02 4.71 2.99
CA ARG A 227 -6.65 4.71 1.56
C ARG A 227 -7.75 5.33 0.69
N HIS A 228 -9.02 5.15 1.03
CA HIS A 228 -10.13 5.86 0.38
C HIS A 228 -10.09 7.37 0.58
N GLN A 229 -9.78 7.87 1.78
CA GLN A 229 -9.67 9.31 2.02
C GLN A 229 -8.50 9.93 1.25
N MET A 230 -7.42 9.15 1.06
CA MET A 230 -6.26 9.52 0.26
C MET A 230 -6.53 9.55 -1.25
N ASP A 231 -7.66 9.01 -1.72
CA ASP A 231 -7.97 9.01 -3.16
C ASP A 231 -8.10 10.44 -3.66
N LEU A 232 -7.50 10.70 -4.83
CA LEU A 232 -7.54 12.02 -5.44
C LEU A 232 -8.99 12.31 -5.88
N PRO A 233 -9.49 13.53 -5.69
CA PRO A 233 -10.88 13.89 -5.97
C PRO A 233 -11.15 14.08 -7.47
#